data_AF-A0A3D5Q8F6-F1
#
_entry.id   AF-A0A3D5Q8F6-F1
#
_cell.length_a   1.000
_cell.length_b   1.000
_cell.length_c   1.000
_cell.angle_alpha   90.00
_cell.angle_beta   90.00
_cell.angle_gamma   90.00
#
_symmetry.space_group_name_H-M   'P 1'
#
loop_
_entity.id
_entity.type
_entity.pdbx_description
1 polymer ?
#
loop_
_entity_poly.entity_id
_entity_poly.type
_entity_poly.pdbx_seq_one_letter_code
_entity_poly.pdbx_strand_id
1 'polypeptide(L)'
;MPVHEVKHPLIQHKLGLMRRADISTKNFRELAQEVGALLTYEATKDFTLKPKTIEGWAGPVTIEQIHGKKVTIVPILRAGLGMLDGVLTLIPGARVSVVGQVRNEETLEASTYLEKLVGELDQRMAMIRDPLLATGGAPRA
;
A
#
# COMPACT_ATOMS: atom_id res chain seq x y z
N MET A 1 -7.95 -12.30 13.21
CA MET A 1 -7.28 -11.64 12.08
C MET A 1 -5.78 -11.75 12.29
N PRO A 2 -5.01 -12.32 11.36
CA PRO A 2 -3.56 -12.42 11.50
C PRO A 2 -2.93 -11.02 11.44
N VAL A 3 -1.93 -10.78 12.30
CA VAL A 3 -1.16 -9.54 12.33
C VAL A 3 0.30 -9.90 12.05
N HIS A 4 0.88 -9.24 11.05
CA HIS A 4 2.27 -9.46 10.65
C HIS A 4 3.09 -8.20 10.96
N GLU A 5 3.89 -8.25 12.02
CA GLU A 5 4.83 -7.19 12.35
C GLU A 5 6.10 -7.35 11.51
N VAL A 6 6.43 -6.34 10.69
CA VAL A 6 7.63 -6.37 9.84
C VAL A 6 8.83 -5.83 10.62
N LYS A 7 9.78 -6.71 10.94
CA LYS A 7 10.97 -6.41 11.78
C LYS A 7 12.25 -6.12 11.00
N HIS A 8 12.13 -5.71 9.73
CA HIS A 8 13.30 -5.40 8.91
C HIS A 8 14.07 -4.18 9.49
N PRO A 9 15.41 -4.23 9.68
CA PRO A 9 16.17 -3.16 10.33
C PRO A 9 15.99 -1.78 9.69
N LEU A 10 15.92 -1.70 8.36
CA LEU A 10 15.67 -0.42 7.66
C LEU A 10 14.29 0.17 8.00
N ILE A 11 13.26 -0.67 8.17
CA ILE A 11 11.92 -0.18 8.54
C ILE A 11 11.95 0.34 9.96
N GLN A 12 12.55 -0.41 10.89
CA GLN A 12 12.67 0.02 12.30
C GLN A 12 13.45 1.33 12.43
N HIS A 13 14.58 1.45 11.72
CA HIS A 13 15.38 2.66 11.70
C HIS A 13 14.59 3.87 11.16
N LYS A 14 13.97 3.73 9.98
CA LYS A 14 13.19 4.80 9.34
C LYS A 14 11.97 5.19 10.18
N LEU A 15 11.28 4.21 10.77
CA LEU A 15 10.17 4.46 11.69
C LEU A 15 10.63 5.23 12.94
N GLY A 16 11.83 4.93 13.47
CA GLY A 16 12.44 5.70 14.55
C GLY A 16 12.66 7.17 14.16
N LEU A 17 13.18 7.42 12.96
CA LEU A 17 13.37 8.79 12.44
C LEU A 17 12.05 9.53 12.24
N MET A 18 11.01 8.86 11.74
CA MET A 18 9.67 9.45 11.54
C MET A 18 9.00 9.91 12.84
N ARG A 19 9.42 9.37 14.00
CA ARG A 19 8.86 9.72 15.32
C ARG A 19 9.49 10.96 15.95
N ARG A 20 10.55 11.50 15.35
CA ARG A 20 11.17 12.75 15.83
C ARG A 20 10.17 13.90 15.75
N ALA A 21 9.97 14.60 16.86
CA ALA A 21 9.05 15.75 16.92
C ALA A 21 9.52 16.95 16.06
N ASP A 22 10.82 17.05 15.79
CA ASP A 22 11.45 18.12 15.03
C ASP A 22 11.68 17.78 13.54
N ILE A 23 11.13 16.67 13.05
CA ILE A 23 11.29 16.28 11.65
C ILE A 23 10.56 17.26 10.72
N SER A 24 11.21 17.61 9.61
CA SER A 24 10.57 18.42 8.57
C SER A 24 9.50 17.62 7.82
N THR A 25 8.44 18.29 7.36
CA THR A 25 7.38 17.68 6.54
C THR A 25 7.93 16.99 5.29
N LYS A 26 9.00 17.53 4.70
CA LYS A 26 9.69 16.94 3.54
C LYS A 26 10.27 15.57 3.91
N ASN A 27 11.10 15.52 4.95
CA ASN A 27 11.78 14.29 5.35
C ASN A 27 10.78 13.23 5.83
N PHE A 28 9.72 13.63 6.54
CA PHE A 28 8.66 12.70 6.94
C PHE A 28 7.97 12.06 5.74
N ARG A 29 7.68 12.86 4.70
CA ARG A 29 7.04 12.39 3.47
C ARG A 29 7.94 11.41 2.72
N GLU A 30 9.23 11.72 2.59
CA GLU A 30 10.21 10.83 1.94
C GLU A 30 10.31 9.49 2.70
N LEU A 31 10.42 9.52 4.02
CA LEU A 31 10.45 8.31 4.85
C LEU A 31 9.14 7.50 4.75
N ALA A 32 7.98 8.15 4.68
CA ALA A 32 6.70 7.47 4.49
C ALA A 32 6.62 6.73 3.15
N GLN A 33 7.16 7.32 2.08
CA GLN A 33 7.27 6.67 0.77
C GLN A 33 8.21 5.45 0.84
N GLU A 34 9.39 5.60 1.44
CA GLU A 34 10.36 4.51 1.60
C GLU A 34 9.80 3.35 2.42
N VAL A 35 9.17 3.63 3.56
CA VAL A 35 8.50 2.62 4.38
C VAL A 35 7.35 1.97 3.62
N GLY A 36 6.57 2.74 2.85
CA GLY A 36 5.51 2.24 1.98
C GLY A 36 6.02 1.26 0.93
N ALA A 37 7.18 1.50 0.34
CA ALA A 37 7.82 0.57 -0.60
C ALA A 37 8.26 -0.72 0.11
N LEU A 38 8.94 -0.61 1.25
CA LEU A 38 9.42 -1.78 2.02
C LEU A 38 8.25 -2.66 2.52
N LEU A 39 7.18 -2.05 3.02
CA LEU A 39 5.97 -2.78 3.42
C LEU A 39 5.24 -3.40 2.23
N THR A 40 5.33 -2.80 1.04
CA THR A 40 4.77 -3.40 -0.18
C THR A 40 5.54 -4.66 -0.54
N TYR A 41 6.87 -4.61 -0.57
CA TYR A 41 7.71 -5.77 -0.85
C TYR A 41 7.33 -6.97 0.04
N GLU A 42 7.27 -6.75 1.37
CA GLU A 42 6.90 -7.76 2.35
C GLU A 42 5.46 -8.27 2.20
N ALA A 43 4.50 -7.36 1.92
CA ALA A 43 3.10 -7.73 1.74
C ALA A 43 2.85 -8.55 0.46
N THR A 44 3.76 -8.48 -0.52
CA THR A 44 3.63 -9.18 -1.80
C THR A 44 4.39 -10.50 -1.89
N LYS A 45 5.05 -10.93 -0.81
CA LYS A 45 5.89 -12.15 -0.80
C LYS A 45 5.13 -13.42 -1.19
N ASP A 46 3.83 -13.47 -0.92
CA ASP A 46 2.97 -14.64 -1.14
C ASP A 46 2.15 -14.55 -2.45
N PHE A 47 2.55 -13.66 -3.38
CA PHE A 47 1.90 -13.56 -4.69
C PHE A 47 2.01 -14.87 -5.48
N THR A 48 0.88 -15.38 -5.96
CA THR A 48 0.86 -16.54 -6.84
C THR A 48 1.49 -16.21 -8.19
N LEU A 49 2.36 -17.10 -8.66
CA LEU A 49 2.99 -17.01 -9.97
C LEU A 49 2.40 -18.08 -10.92
N LYS A 50 2.46 -17.81 -12.22
CA LYS A 50 2.18 -18.80 -13.27
C LYS A 50 3.26 -18.75 -14.35
N PRO A 51 3.64 -19.91 -14.91
CA PRO A 51 4.58 -19.97 -16.01
C PRO A 51 3.99 -19.33 -17.27
N LYS A 52 4.83 -18.60 -18.00
CA LYS A 52 4.50 -18.03 -19.30
C LYS A 52 5.71 -18.03 -20.21
N THR A 53 5.55 -18.52 -21.42
CA THR A 53 6.56 -18.42 -22.47
C THR A 53 6.52 -17.02 -23.09
N ILE A 54 7.69 -16.39 -23.20
CA ILE A 54 7.90 -15.11 -23.89
C ILE A 54 9.06 -15.25 -24.88
N GLU A 55 9.13 -14.35 -25.85
CA GLU A 55 10.29 -14.24 -26.75
C GLU A 55 11.44 -13.53 -26.03
N GLY A 56 12.53 -14.25 -25.81
CA GLY A 56 13.78 -13.72 -25.27
C GLY A 56 14.74 -13.29 -26.37
N TRP A 57 15.84 -12.63 -25.98
CA TRP A 57 16.88 -12.18 -26.92
C TRP A 57 17.57 -13.32 -27.69
N ALA A 58 17.55 -14.55 -27.14
CA ALA A 58 18.13 -15.75 -27.72
C ALA A 58 17.07 -16.84 -28.01
N GLY A 59 15.80 -16.45 -28.19
CA GLY A 59 14.68 -17.35 -28.47
C GLY A 59 13.70 -17.50 -27.29
N PRO A 60 12.71 -18.40 -27.42
CA PRO A 60 11.64 -18.55 -26.44
C PRO A 60 12.15 -18.97 -25.05
N VAL A 61 11.66 -18.29 -24.01
CA VAL A 61 12.00 -18.57 -22.61
C VAL A 61 10.76 -18.59 -21.73
N THR A 62 10.68 -19.55 -20.82
CA THR A 62 9.62 -19.62 -19.82
C THR A 62 10.00 -18.80 -18.59
N ILE A 63 9.13 -17.86 -18.20
CA ILE A 63 9.27 -17.03 -17.00
C ILE A 63 8.11 -17.26 -16.04
N GLU A 64 8.29 -16.85 -14.78
CA GLU A 64 7.21 -16.76 -13.80
C GLU A 64 6.56 -15.37 -13.85
N GLN A 65 5.25 -15.32 -14.10
CA GLN A 65 4.48 -14.08 -14.11
C GLN A 65 3.49 -14.06 -12.94
N ILE A 66 3.35 -12.91 -12.27
CA ILE A 66 2.30 -12.69 -11.25
C ILE A 66 0.94 -13.05 -11.84
N HIS A 67 0.22 -13.93 -11.15
CA HIS A 67 -1.10 -14.40 -11.55
C HIS A 67 -2.22 -13.47 -11.08
N GLY A 68 -3.33 -13.46 -11.81
CA GLY A 68 -4.55 -12.73 -11.47
C GLY A 68 -4.65 -11.35 -12.13
N LYS A 69 -5.73 -10.61 -11.79
CA LYS A 69 -5.89 -9.23 -12.24
C LYS A 69 -4.94 -8.30 -11.50
N LYS A 70 -4.65 -7.16 -12.13
CA LYS A 70 -3.87 -6.07 -11.52
C LYS A 70 -4.44 -5.71 -10.15
N VAL A 71 -3.56 -5.70 -9.14
CA VAL A 71 -3.87 -5.27 -7.77
C VAL A 71 -4.42 -3.84 -7.78
N THR A 72 -5.25 -3.53 -6.78
CA THR A 72 -5.73 -2.17 -6.54
C THR A 72 -5.17 -1.65 -5.23
N ILE A 73 -4.59 -0.45 -5.25
CA ILE A 73 -4.08 0.23 -4.06
C ILE A 73 -5.16 1.18 -3.57
N VAL A 74 -5.50 1.09 -2.29
CA VAL A 74 -6.56 1.87 -1.66
C VAL A 74 -5.98 2.81 -0.60
N PRO A 75 -5.46 4.00 -0.97
CA PRO A 75 -5.06 4.98 0.02
C PRO A 75 -6.29 5.58 0.71
N ILE A 76 -6.30 5.55 2.05
CA ILE A 76 -7.29 6.29 2.84
C ILE A 76 -6.84 7.76 2.90
N LEU A 77 -7.64 8.67 2.33
CA LEU A 77 -7.28 10.08 2.30
C LEU A 77 -7.36 10.69 3.70
N ARG A 78 -6.46 11.63 4.04
CA ARG A 78 -5.36 12.16 3.21
C ARG A 78 -4.03 11.43 3.42
N ALA A 79 -3.84 10.82 4.60
CA ALA A 79 -2.55 10.30 5.02
C ALA A 79 -2.03 9.13 4.16
N GLY A 80 -2.93 8.29 3.64
CA GLY A 80 -2.59 7.17 2.77
C GLY A 80 -1.86 7.57 1.47
N LEU A 81 -2.01 8.82 1.01
CA LEU A 81 -1.28 9.32 -0.16
C LEU A 81 0.23 9.38 0.07
N GLY A 82 0.69 9.57 1.31
CA GLY A 82 2.12 9.67 1.63
C GLY A 82 2.90 8.37 1.36
N MET A 83 2.21 7.24 1.20
CA MET A 83 2.82 5.93 0.92
C MET A 83 2.59 5.47 -0.52
N LEU A 84 1.70 6.13 -1.27
CA LEU A 84 1.21 5.67 -2.57
C LEU A 84 2.35 5.52 -3.59
N ASP A 85 3.22 6.53 -3.69
CA ASP A 85 4.32 6.53 -4.67
C ASP A 85 5.32 5.41 -4.40
N GLY A 86 5.57 5.10 -3.13
CA GLY A 86 6.42 3.97 -2.73
C GLY A 86 5.88 2.63 -3.21
N VAL A 87 4.54 2.45 -3.19
CA VAL A 87 3.88 1.25 -3.71
C VAL A 87 3.93 1.21 -5.23
N LEU A 88 3.62 2.32 -5.90
CA LEU A 88 3.58 2.40 -7.37
C LEU A 88 4.96 2.24 -8.00
N THR A 89 6.04 2.55 -7.28
CA THR A 89 7.42 2.28 -7.72
C THR A 89 7.68 0.78 -7.86
N LEU A 90 7.07 -0.06 -7.01
CA LEU A 90 7.21 -1.52 -7.07
C LEU A 90 6.15 -2.18 -7.97
N ILE A 91 4.94 -1.63 -8.02
CA ILE A 91 3.82 -2.18 -8.80
C ILE A 91 3.21 -1.08 -9.69
N PRO A 92 3.91 -0.61 -10.73
CA PRO A 92 3.45 0.51 -11.56
C PRO A 92 2.17 0.20 -12.34
N GLY A 93 1.90 -1.09 -12.58
CA GLY A 93 0.69 -1.54 -13.24
C GLY A 93 -0.55 -1.56 -12.33
N ALA A 94 -0.42 -1.30 -11.03
CA ALA A 94 -1.53 -1.31 -10.09
C ALA A 94 -2.57 -0.23 -10.43
N ARG A 95 -3.84 -0.52 -10.14
CA ARG A 95 -4.89 0.49 -10.18
C ARG A 95 -4.95 1.23 -8.85
N VAL A 96 -5.48 2.45 -8.84
CA VAL A 96 -5.67 3.23 -7.61
C VAL A 96 -7.16 3.43 -7.39
N SER A 97 -7.65 2.94 -6.26
CA SER A 97 -9.01 3.14 -5.77
C SER A 97 -8.94 4.11 -4.60
N VAL A 98 -9.60 5.26 -4.63
CA VAL A 98 -9.45 6.28 -3.58
C VAL A 98 -10.65 6.26 -2.65
N VAL A 99 -10.39 6.23 -1.34
CA VAL A 99 -11.42 6.35 -0.30
C VAL A 99 -11.07 7.53 0.59
N GLY A 100 -11.98 8.49 0.70
CA GLY A 100 -11.86 9.65 1.57
C GLY A 100 -12.73 9.49 2.79
N GLN A 101 -12.09 9.51 3.96
CA GLN A 101 -12.79 9.47 5.24
C GLN A 101 -12.38 10.65 6.10
N VAL A 102 -13.34 11.15 6.86
CA VAL A 102 -13.11 12.18 7.87
C VAL A 102 -13.53 11.62 9.21
N ARG A 103 -12.70 11.82 10.22
CA ARG A 103 -13.02 11.48 11.60
C ARG A 103 -13.59 12.71 12.28
N ASN A 104 -14.73 12.56 12.96
CA ASN A 104 -15.20 13.55 13.89
C ASN A 104 -14.31 13.49 15.16
N GLU A 105 -13.65 14.60 15.52
CA GLU A 105 -12.72 14.64 16.66
C GLU A 105 -13.43 14.55 18.02
N GLU A 106 -14.74 14.83 18.09
CA GLU A 106 -15.53 14.76 19.33
C GLU A 106 -16.14 13.37 19.53
N THR A 107 -16.76 12.80 18.48
CA THR A 107 -17.43 11.49 18.57
C THR A 107 -16.52 10.31 18.21
N LEU A 108 -15.37 10.59 17.58
CA LEU A 108 -14.44 9.60 17.01
C LEU A 108 -15.04 8.72 15.90
N GLU A 109 -16.25 9.04 15.42
CA GLU A 109 -16.88 8.36 14.29
C GLU A 109 -16.23 8.76 12.97
N ALA A 110 -16.04 7.78 12.09
CA ALA A 110 -15.54 8.00 10.73
C ALA A 110 -16.72 8.07 9.76
N SER A 111 -16.72 9.08 8.88
CA SER A 111 -17.67 9.17 7.77
C SER A 111 -16.95 9.21 6.43
N THR A 112 -17.45 8.43 5.48
CA THR A 112 -16.92 8.36 4.12
C THR A 112 -17.53 9.47 3.27
N TYR A 113 -16.69 10.35 2.74
CA TYR A 113 -17.13 11.48 1.89
C TYR A 113 -16.74 11.30 0.42
N LEU A 114 -15.85 10.37 0.11
CA LEU A 114 -15.42 10.07 -1.24
C LEU A 114 -15.17 8.57 -1.39
N GLU A 115 -15.76 7.98 -2.40
CA GLU A 115 -15.46 6.62 -2.81
C GLU A 115 -15.32 6.60 -4.34
N LYS A 116 -14.12 6.27 -4.81
CA LYS A 116 -13.84 6.10 -6.24
C LYS A 116 -13.05 4.83 -6.44
N LEU A 117 -13.78 3.73 -6.57
CA LEU A 117 -13.23 2.39 -6.71
C LEU A 117 -13.12 1.97 -8.17
N VAL A 118 -12.13 1.14 -8.47
CA VAL A 118 -11.99 0.52 -9.80
C VAL A 118 -13.04 -0.58 -9.96
N GLY A 119 -13.48 -0.85 -11.20
CA GLY A 119 -14.41 -1.94 -11.47
C GLY A 119 -13.83 -3.33 -11.13
N GLU A 120 -14.73 -4.28 -10.86
CA GLU A 120 -14.41 -5.70 -10.59
C GLU A 120 -13.47 -5.88 -9.38
N LEU A 121 -13.76 -5.19 -8.27
CA LEU A 121 -12.99 -5.32 -7.03
C LEU A 121 -12.95 -6.74 -6.48
N ASP A 122 -14.04 -7.49 -6.65
CA ASP A 122 -14.19 -8.90 -6.29
C ASP A 122 -13.17 -9.81 -6.96
N GLN A 123 -12.56 -9.36 -8.07
CA GLN A 123 -11.58 -10.10 -8.84
C GLN A 123 -10.15 -9.59 -8.66
N ARG A 124 -9.93 -8.65 -7.73
CA ARG A 124 -8.65 -7.97 -7.50
C ARG A 124 -8.26 -8.07 -6.03
N MET A 125 -6.96 -8.23 -5.80
CA MET A 125 -6.42 -8.01 -4.46
C MET A 125 -6.40 -6.50 -4.16
N ALA A 126 -7.05 -6.11 -3.06
CA ALA A 126 -7.07 -4.74 -2.57
C ALA A 126 -6.03 -4.55 -1.45
N MET A 127 -5.15 -3.56 -1.63
CA MET A 127 -4.13 -3.19 -0.66
C MET A 127 -4.50 -1.85 -0.01
N ILE A 128 -5.16 -1.90 1.15
CA ILE A 128 -5.55 -0.70 1.90
C ILE A 128 -4.32 -0.09 2.57
N ARG A 129 -4.15 1.23 2.44
CA ARG A 129 -3.00 1.97 2.97
C ARG A 129 -3.46 3.12 3.87
N ASP A 130 -3.10 3.00 5.14
CA ASP A 130 -3.25 4.04 6.15
C ASP A 130 -2.01 4.01 7.07
N PRO A 131 -1.24 5.11 7.19
CA PRO A 131 -0.08 5.18 8.07
C PRO A 131 -0.41 4.95 9.55
N LEU A 132 -1.65 5.21 9.99
CA LEU A 132 -2.02 5.14 11.40
C LEU A 132 -3.33 4.36 11.61
N LEU A 133 -3.20 3.12 12.07
CA LEU A 133 -4.33 2.35 12.57
C LEU A 133 -4.60 2.69 14.04
N ALA A 134 -5.35 3.77 14.30
CA ALA A 134 -5.64 4.24 15.66
C ALA A 134 -6.84 3.51 16.31
N THR A 135 -8.06 4.00 16.08
CA THR A 135 -9.30 3.39 16.62
C THR A 135 -9.85 2.26 15.75
N GLY A 136 -9.27 2.05 14.56
CA GLY A 136 -9.73 1.06 13.59
C GLY A 136 -11.07 1.40 12.92
N GLY A 137 -11.66 2.58 13.20
CA GLY A 137 -12.91 3.02 12.57
C GLY A 137 -12.75 3.27 11.07
N ALA A 138 -11.60 3.82 10.66
CA ALA A 138 -11.37 4.16 9.27
C ALA A 138 -11.27 2.95 8.32
N PRO A 139 -10.47 1.91 8.60
CA PRO A 139 -10.44 0.72 7.75
C PRO A 139 -11.63 -0.25 7.92
N ARG A 140 -12.58 0.01 8.83
CA ARG A 140 -13.80 -0.79 8.99
C ARG A 140 -15.00 -0.23 8.20
N ALA A 141 -14.98 1.06 7.89
CA ALA A 141 -16.01 1.74 7.08
C ALA A 141 -15.67 1.63 5.60
#